data_AF-A0A543JKP4-F1
#
_entry.id   AF-A0A543JKP4-F1
#
_cell.length_a   1.000
_cell.length_b   1.000
_cell.length_c   1.000
_cell.angle_alpha   90.00
_cell.angle_beta   90.00
_cell.angle_gamma   90.00
#
_symmetry.space_group_name_H-M   'P 1'
#
loop_
_entity.id
_entity.type
_entity.pdbx_description
1 polymer ?
#
loop_
_entity_poly.entity_id
_entity_poly.type
_entity_poly.pdbx_seq_one_letter_code
_entity_poly.pdbx_strand_id
1 'polypeptide(L)'
;MNRRPWALGAVAALVFAFLYAPIAWLALVSFNDSRSLSRVTELSLRWYAELVRDSRVLDALGLSLRLAAASAVVATVIGTLAAFGLRRAFPGRNAWTVLLSLPLVAPAVAAGAAFAFLLSFDDVVASSYPTGVGSTTLPVFVYAQAGRRGVSPEIVALSTAMVAVSAALLVAGVLVVAWRARRASPASTFVGGGRDQGTRHAGG
;
A
#
# COMPACT_ATOMS: atom_id res chain seq x y z
N MET A 1 -12.41 28.51 16.49
CA MET A 1 -12.47 27.16 15.89
C MET A 1 -11.83 27.18 14.49
N ASN A 2 -10.49 27.13 14.39
CA ASN A 2 -9.77 27.07 13.11
C ASN A 2 -9.16 25.68 12.93
N ARG A 3 -9.86 24.78 12.23
CA ARG A 3 -9.29 23.49 11.83
C ARG A 3 -8.34 23.77 10.68
N ARG A 4 -7.03 23.56 10.85
CA ARG A 4 -6.00 23.80 9.82
C ARG A 4 -5.97 22.62 8.84
N PRO A 5 -6.65 22.67 7.67
CA PRO A 5 -6.61 21.60 6.65
C PRO A 5 -5.21 21.43 6.04
N TRP A 6 -4.35 22.42 6.26
CA TRP A 6 -3.01 22.48 5.72
C TRP A 6 -2.09 21.36 6.23
N ALA A 7 -2.24 20.87 7.46
CA ALA A 7 -1.36 19.81 7.98
C ALA A 7 -1.59 18.46 7.28
N LEU A 8 -2.85 18.09 7.00
CA LEU A 8 -3.16 16.89 6.22
C LEU A 8 -2.77 17.05 4.76
N GLY A 9 -2.94 18.25 4.19
CA GLY A 9 -2.45 18.58 2.86
C GLY A 9 -0.93 18.49 2.78
N ALA A 10 -0.22 18.97 3.80
CA ALA A 10 1.23 18.95 3.88
C ALA A 10 1.79 17.53 4.03
N VAL A 11 1.16 16.68 4.86
CA VAL A 11 1.57 15.27 4.97
C VAL A 11 1.31 14.52 3.65
N ALA A 12 0.15 14.70 3.02
CA ALA A 12 -0.10 14.09 1.72
C ALA A 12 0.89 14.60 0.67
N ALA A 13 1.12 15.92 0.61
CA ALA A 13 2.08 16.52 -0.30
C ALA A 13 3.50 16.00 -0.07
N LEU A 14 3.91 15.77 1.19
CA LEU A 14 5.20 15.19 1.52
C LEU A 14 5.30 13.74 1.07
N VAL A 15 4.26 12.93 1.27
CA VAL A 15 4.21 11.54 0.77
C VAL A 15 4.25 11.50 -0.75
N PHE A 16 3.47 12.34 -1.43
CA PHE A 16 3.49 12.46 -2.88
C PHE A 16 4.84 12.95 -3.39
N ALA A 17 5.43 13.96 -2.75
CA ALA A 17 6.75 14.47 -3.10
C ALA A 17 7.82 13.39 -2.93
N PHE A 18 7.78 12.61 -1.85
CA PHE A 18 8.71 11.51 -1.63
C PHE A 18 8.56 10.38 -2.66
N LEU A 19 7.32 9.99 -2.99
CA LEU A 19 7.05 8.93 -3.97
C LEU A 19 7.39 9.35 -5.40
N TYR A 20 7.11 10.61 -5.75
CA TYR A 20 7.40 11.16 -7.06
C TYR A 20 8.83 11.68 -7.19
N ALA A 21 9.54 12.01 -6.11
CA ALA A 21 10.94 12.47 -6.17
C ALA A 21 11.85 11.56 -7.00
N PRO A 22 11.88 10.22 -6.82
CA PRO A 22 12.71 9.35 -7.66
C PRO A 22 12.22 9.31 -9.11
N ILE A 23 10.90 9.33 -9.35
CA ILE A 23 10.32 9.33 -10.70
C ILE A 23 10.63 10.64 -11.42
N ALA A 24 10.48 11.76 -10.73
CA ALA A 24 10.80 13.10 -11.21
C ALA A 24 12.29 13.25 -11.47
N TRP A 25 13.15 12.70 -10.61
CA TRP A 25 14.58 12.63 -10.86
C TRP A 25 14.89 11.85 -12.14
N LEU A 26 14.29 10.68 -12.33
CA LEU A 26 14.43 9.91 -13.59
C LEU A 26 13.92 10.69 -14.80
N ALA A 27 12.81 11.41 -14.66
CA ALA A 27 12.27 12.26 -15.71
C ALA A 27 13.19 13.46 -16.02
N LEU A 28 13.83 14.05 -15.02
CA LEU A 28 14.82 15.11 -15.24
C LEU A 28 16.08 14.57 -15.93
N VAL A 29 16.53 13.38 -15.54
CA VAL A 29 17.67 12.68 -16.16
C VAL A 29 17.36 12.28 -17.61
N SER A 30 16.11 11.98 -17.97
CA SER A 30 15.74 11.63 -19.35
C SER A 30 15.92 12.80 -20.33
N PHE A 31 16.02 14.04 -19.86
CA PHE A 31 16.39 15.21 -20.65
C PHE A 31 17.90 15.50 -20.64
N ASN A 32 18.75 14.71 -19.99
CA ASN A 32 20.20 14.94 -19.99
C ASN A 32 20.87 14.25 -21.20
N ASP A 33 21.69 14.99 -21.95
CA ASP A 33 22.31 14.46 -23.19
C ASP A 33 23.43 13.43 -22.94
N SER A 34 23.97 13.35 -21.72
CA SER A 34 25.08 12.43 -21.40
C SER A 34 24.61 11.03 -21.00
N ARG A 35 25.17 9.99 -21.65
CA ARG A 35 25.05 8.56 -21.25
C ARG A 35 25.70 8.24 -19.89
N SER A 36 26.42 9.20 -19.30
CA SER A 36 27.15 9.04 -18.04
C SER A 36 26.50 9.88 -16.95
N LEU A 37 26.12 9.22 -15.85
CA LEU A 37 25.50 9.79 -14.65
C LEU A 37 26.35 10.87 -13.95
N SER A 38 27.60 11.10 -14.38
CA SER A 38 28.58 11.95 -13.69
C SER A 38 28.75 13.36 -14.28
N ARG A 39 28.09 13.74 -15.38
CA ARG A 39 28.06 15.14 -15.86
C ARG A 39 26.67 15.52 -16.37
N VAL A 40 26.03 16.46 -15.67
CA VAL A 40 24.78 17.10 -16.08
C VAL A 40 25.17 18.43 -16.72
N THR A 41 25.16 18.50 -18.06
CA THR A 41 25.67 19.69 -18.76
C THR A 41 24.59 20.41 -19.55
N GLU A 42 23.73 19.69 -20.29
CA GLU A 42 22.75 20.32 -21.19
C GLU A 42 21.42 19.55 -21.27
N LEU A 43 20.33 20.32 -21.41
CA LEU A 43 18.96 19.82 -21.56
C LEU A 43 18.70 19.48 -23.04
N SER A 44 18.48 18.20 -23.34
CA SER A 44 18.32 17.66 -24.68
C SER A 44 17.10 16.73 -24.80
N LEU A 45 16.51 16.69 -26.00
CA LEU A 45 15.42 15.79 -26.36
C LEU A 45 15.89 14.61 -27.24
N ARG A 46 17.21 14.39 -27.32
CA ARG A 46 17.82 13.45 -28.27
C ARG A 46 17.31 12.02 -28.08
N TRP A 47 17.14 11.58 -26.83
CA TRP A 47 16.64 10.23 -26.50
C TRP A 47 15.24 9.98 -27.04
N TYR A 48 14.37 10.98 -26.99
CA TYR A 48 13.03 10.89 -27.55
C TYR A 48 13.06 10.87 -29.08
N ALA A 49 13.95 11.66 -29.70
CA ALA A 49 14.13 11.64 -31.16
C ALA A 49 14.73 10.32 -31.66
N GLU A 50 15.67 9.73 -30.94
CA GLU A 50 16.27 8.43 -31.24
C GLU A 50 15.22 7.30 -31.10
N LEU A 51 14.38 7.36 -30.06
CA LEU A 51 13.30 6.40 -29.83
C LEU A 51 12.32 6.34 -31.00
N VAL A 52 11.97 7.50 -31.59
CA VAL A 52 11.04 7.58 -32.72
C VAL A 52 11.70 7.20 -34.05
N ARG A 53 13.04 7.29 -34.14
CA ARG A 53 13.79 6.89 -35.34
C ARG A 53 14.09 5.39 -35.39
N ASP A 54 14.14 4.73 -34.24
CA ASP A 54 14.38 3.29 -34.18
C ASP A 54 13.11 2.49 -34.54
N SER A 55 13.03 2.06 -35.80
CA SER A 55 11.92 1.25 -36.29
C SER A 55 11.75 -0.06 -35.52
N ARG A 56 12.83 -0.66 -34.97
CA ARG A 56 12.72 -1.88 -34.16
C ARG A 56 11.95 -1.63 -32.88
N VAL A 57 12.17 -0.48 -32.24
CA VAL A 57 11.48 -0.13 -31.00
C VAL A 57 10.01 0.15 -31.27
N LEU A 58 9.70 0.86 -32.37
CA LEU A 58 8.32 1.11 -32.78
C LEU A 58 7.57 -0.17 -33.18
N ASP A 59 8.22 -1.09 -33.88
CA ASP A 59 7.66 -2.39 -34.25
C ASP A 59 7.39 -3.25 -33.01
N ALA A 60 8.33 -3.30 -32.06
CA ALA A 60 8.17 -4.02 -30.80
C ALA A 60 7.05 -3.42 -29.93
N LEU A 61 6.93 -2.09 -29.88
CA LEU A 61 5.85 -1.40 -29.20
C LEU A 61 4.50 -1.72 -29.83
N GLY A 62 4.41 -1.72 -31.17
CA GLY A 62 3.20 -2.10 -31.89
C GLY A 62 2.78 -3.55 -31.63
N LEU A 63 3.74 -4.49 -31.63
CA LEU A 63 3.49 -5.89 -31.29
C LEU A 63 3.01 -6.05 -29.86
N SER A 64 3.67 -5.38 -28.90
CA SER A 64 3.32 -5.45 -27.48
C SER A 64 1.93 -4.88 -27.21
N LEU A 65 1.58 -3.75 -27.85
CA LEU A 65 0.25 -3.16 -27.77
C LEU A 65 -0.84 -4.07 -28.35
N ARG A 66 -0.58 -4.71 -29.50
CA ARG A 66 -1.54 -5.65 -30.10
C ARG A 66 -1.74 -6.90 -29.23
N LEU A 67 -0.65 -7.47 -28.70
CA LEU A 67 -0.73 -8.61 -27.78
C LEU A 67 -1.44 -8.23 -26.47
N ALA A 68 -1.14 -7.05 -25.92
CA ALA A 68 -1.78 -6.54 -24.72
C ALA A 68 -3.28 -6.32 -24.94
N ALA A 69 -3.68 -5.69 -26.06
CA ALA A 69 -5.09 -5.47 -26.39
C ALA A 69 -5.83 -6.80 -26.62
N ALA A 70 -5.24 -7.73 -27.36
CA ALA A 70 -5.82 -9.06 -27.58
C ALA A 70 -5.98 -9.81 -26.26
N SER A 71 -4.94 -9.82 -25.41
CA SER A 71 -4.97 -10.42 -24.09
C SER A 71 -6.03 -9.77 -23.19
N ALA A 72 -6.10 -8.44 -23.16
CA ALA A 72 -7.08 -7.71 -22.36
C ALA A 72 -8.52 -8.02 -22.77
N VAL A 73 -8.81 -8.08 -24.08
CA VAL A 73 -10.14 -8.46 -24.59
C VAL A 73 -10.47 -9.90 -24.20
N VAL A 74 -9.58 -10.85 -24.47
CA VAL A 74 -9.79 -12.26 -24.12
C VAL A 74 -9.98 -12.43 -22.62
N ALA A 75 -9.11 -11.84 -21.81
CA ALA A 75 -9.19 -11.88 -20.35
C ALA A 75 -10.47 -11.23 -19.81
N THR A 76 -10.91 -10.10 -20.38
CA THR A 76 -12.15 -9.43 -19.98
C THR A 76 -13.37 -10.28 -20.33
N VAL A 77 -13.41 -10.86 -21.53
CA VAL A 77 -14.50 -11.74 -21.96
C VAL A 77 -14.56 -12.99 -21.07
N ILE A 78 -13.45 -13.70 -20.91
CA ILE A 78 -13.38 -14.90 -20.07
C ILE A 78 -13.69 -14.57 -18.60
N GLY A 79 -13.11 -13.49 -18.08
CA GLY A 79 -13.33 -13.05 -16.70
C GLY A 79 -14.78 -12.66 -16.43
N THR A 80 -15.41 -11.94 -17.36
CA THR A 80 -16.84 -11.55 -17.25
C THR A 80 -17.76 -12.76 -17.32
N LEU A 81 -17.49 -13.69 -18.26
CA LEU A 81 -18.25 -14.94 -18.37
C LEU A 81 -18.07 -15.82 -17.13
N ALA A 82 -16.84 -15.96 -16.61
CA ALA A 82 -16.56 -16.69 -15.39
C ALA A 82 -17.29 -16.07 -14.19
N ALA A 83 -17.25 -14.73 -14.05
CA ALA A 83 -17.97 -14.01 -13.00
C ALA A 83 -19.49 -14.22 -13.09
N PHE A 84 -20.06 -14.20 -14.30
CA PHE A 84 -21.49 -14.43 -14.53
C PHE A 84 -21.89 -15.89 -14.27
N GLY A 85 -21.05 -16.85 -14.66
CA GLY A 85 -21.25 -18.28 -14.38
C GLY A 85 -21.24 -18.59 -12.88
N LEU A 86 -20.36 -17.94 -12.13
CA LEU A 86 -20.26 -18.08 -10.68
C LEU A 86 -21.44 -17.48 -9.91
N ARG A 87 -22.25 -16.62 -10.56
CA ARG A 87 -23.51 -16.11 -9.99
C ARG A 87 -24.58 -17.21 -9.90
N ARG A 88 -24.55 -18.22 -10.78
CA ARG A 88 -25.41 -19.40 -10.64
C ARG A 88 -24.86 -20.28 -9.53
N ALA A 89 -25.68 -20.55 -8.51
CA ALA A 89 -25.30 -21.45 -7.42
C ALA A 89 -25.31 -22.91 -7.93
N PHE A 90 -24.18 -23.38 -8.47
CA PHE A 90 -23.97 -24.79 -8.81
C PHE A 90 -23.22 -25.53 -7.69
N PRO A 91 -23.50 -26.82 -7.48
CA PRO A 91 -22.76 -27.63 -6.52
C PRO A 91 -21.29 -27.73 -6.97
N GLY A 92 -20.36 -27.22 -6.15
CA GLY A 92 -18.93 -27.14 -6.46
C GLY A 92 -18.36 -25.74 -6.66
N ARG A 93 -19.19 -24.68 -6.61
CA ARG A 93 -18.76 -23.27 -6.75
C ARG A 93 -17.56 -22.88 -5.88
N ASN A 94 -17.53 -23.34 -4.62
CA ASN A 94 -16.44 -23.02 -3.69
C ASN A 94 -15.07 -23.55 -4.16
N ALA A 95 -15.04 -24.75 -4.76
CA ALA A 95 -13.79 -25.31 -5.27
C ALA A 95 -13.25 -24.48 -6.45
N TRP A 96 -14.15 -24.04 -7.35
CA TRP A 96 -13.80 -23.18 -8.48
C TRP A 96 -13.29 -21.80 -8.06
N THR A 97 -13.92 -21.16 -7.07
CA THR A 97 -13.42 -19.88 -6.52
C THR A 97 -12.03 -20.02 -5.91
N VAL A 98 -11.81 -21.10 -5.16
CA VAL A 98 -10.51 -21.34 -4.51
C VAL A 98 -9.44 -21.56 -5.57
N LEU A 99 -9.69 -22.40 -6.57
CA LEU A 99 -8.73 -22.68 -7.66
C LEU A 99 -8.33 -21.40 -8.43
N LEU A 100 -9.29 -20.51 -8.72
CA LEU A 100 -9.02 -19.22 -9.38
C LEU A 100 -8.16 -18.27 -8.52
N SER A 101 -8.38 -18.26 -7.21
CA SER A 101 -7.65 -17.41 -6.27
C SER A 101 -6.30 -17.98 -5.83
N LEU A 102 -6.12 -19.29 -5.93
CA LEU A 102 -4.94 -20.00 -5.44
C LEU A 102 -3.61 -19.46 -5.97
N PRO A 103 -3.42 -19.22 -7.29
CA PRO A 103 -2.16 -18.67 -7.80
C PRO A 103 -1.88 -17.23 -7.32
N LEU A 104 -2.92 -16.48 -6.94
CA LEU A 104 -2.76 -15.14 -6.37
C LEU A 104 -2.35 -15.19 -4.89
N VAL A 105 -2.88 -16.15 -4.14
CA VAL A 105 -2.64 -16.32 -2.70
C VAL A 105 -1.35 -17.09 -2.41
N ALA A 106 -0.96 -18.03 -3.28
CA ALA A 106 0.23 -18.87 -3.12
C ALA A 106 1.53 -18.09 -2.83
N PRO A 107 1.92 -17.04 -3.59
CA PRO A 107 3.14 -16.29 -3.28
C PRO A 107 3.06 -15.55 -1.93
N ALA A 108 1.88 -15.06 -1.54
CA ALA A 108 1.69 -14.40 -0.25
C ALA A 108 1.82 -15.39 0.92
N VAL A 109 1.27 -16.60 0.76
CA VAL A 109 1.40 -17.68 1.75
C VAL A 109 2.85 -18.13 1.87
N ALA A 110 3.57 -18.28 0.76
CA ALA A 110 4.99 -18.63 0.78
C ALA A 110 5.84 -17.56 1.49
N ALA A 111 5.58 -16.29 1.22
CA ALA A 111 6.23 -15.18 1.92
C ALA A 111 5.92 -15.18 3.43
N GLY A 112 4.67 -15.41 3.82
CA GLY A 112 4.26 -15.51 5.22
C GLY A 112 4.90 -16.71 5.94
N ALA A 113 4.98 -17.86 5.27
CA ALA A 113 5.64 -19.05 5.79
C ALA A 113 7.14 -18.82 5.97
N ALA A 114 7.82 -18.19 5.00
CA ALA A 114 9.22 -17.82 5.13
C ALA A 114 9.45 -16.82 6.27
N PHE A 115 8.56 -15.83 6.43
CA PHE A 115 8.65 -14.87 7.53
C PHE A 115 8.43 -15.51 8.90
N ALA A 116 7.44 -16.41 9.04
CA ALA A 116 7.22 -17.18 10.27
C ALA A 116 8.41 -18.09 10.60
N PHE A 117 9.01 -18.72 9.58
CA PHE A 117 10.23 -19.51 9.73
C PHE A 117 11.42 -18.66 10.20
N LEU A 118 11.60 -17.45 9.66
CA LEU A 118 12.63 -16.51 10.11
C LEU A 118 12.43 -16.10 11.58
N LEU A 119 11.19 -15.82 11.99
CA LEU A 119 10.87 -15.51 13.39
C LEU A 119 11.10 -16.70 14.33
N SER A 120 10.91 -17.93 13.86
CA SER A 120 11.22 -19.12 14.66
C SER A 120 12.70 -19.23 15.02
N PHE A 121 13.62 -18.77 14.14
CA PHE A 121 15.04 -18.75 14.48
C PHE A 121 15.37 -17.74 15.58
N ASP A 122 14.66 -16.61 15.63
CA ASP A 122 14.82 -15.61 16.69
C ASP A 122 14.49 -16.22 18.07
N ASP A 123 13.41 -17.01 18.15
CA ASP A 123 12.98 -17.67 19.38
C ASP A 123 13.86 -18.87 19.79
N VAL A 124 14.38 -19.64 18.82
CA VAL A 124 15.36 -20.71 19.07
C VAL A 124 16.68 -20.14 19.60
N VAL A 125 17.13 -19.01 19.05
CA VAL A 125 18.32 -18.31 19.56
C VAL A 125 18.06 -17.85 20.98
N ALA A 126 16.91 -17.23 21.29
CA ALA A 126 16.56 -16.81 22.65
C ALA A 126 16.44 -17.98 23.65
N SER A 127 15.85 -19.11 23.24
CA SER A 127 15.61 -20.30 24.07
C SER A 127 16.79 -21.27 24.17
N SER A 128 17.87 -21.05 23.41
CA SER A 128 19.12 -21.83 23.55
C SER A 128 20.08 -21.26 24.60
N TYR A 129 19.96 -19.98 24.96
CA TYR A 129 20.69 -19.36 26.08
C TYR A 129 20.45 -19.97 27.48
N PRO A 130 19.27 -20.55 27.82
CA PRO A 130 18.98 -21.04 29.17
C PRO A 130 19.08 -22.57 29.38
N THR A 131 19.34 -23.40 28.36
CA THR A 131 19.20 -24.88 28.48
C THR A 131 20.40 -25.63 29.06
N GLY A 132 21.37 -24.95 29.69
CA GLY A 132 22.49 -25.58 30.40
C GLY A 132 22.15 -25.91 31.86
N VAL A 133 22.04 -27.20 32.21
CA VAL A 133 21.74 -27.73 33.55
C VAL A 133 22.52 -27.05 34.68
N GLY A 134 21.79 -26.47 35.64
CA GLY A 134 22.34 -25.87 36.87
C GLY A 134 22.74 -24.40 36.78
N SER A 135 22.57 -23.74 35.63
CA SER A 135 22.90 -22.32 35.48
C SER A 135 21.67 -21.45 35.70
N THR A 136 21.69 -20.56 36.70
CA THR A 136 20.79 -19.39 36.69
C THR A 136 21.08 -18.67 35.38
N THR A 137 20.10 -18.70 34.49
CA THR A 137 20.34 -18.34 33.10
C THR A 137 20.82 -16.90 33.07
N LEU A 138 21.83 -16.60 32.25
CA LEU A 138 22.48 -15.29 32.18
C LEU A 138 21.45 -14.12 32.14
N PRO A 139 20.29 -14.26 31.46
CA PRO A 139 19.20 -13.28 31.53
C PRO A 139 18.57 -13.12 32.93
N VAL A 140 18.31 -14.20 33.68
CA VAL A 140 17.74 -14.15 35.04
C VAL A 140 18.74 -13.58 36.04
N PHE A 141 20.03 -13.95 35.91
CA PHE A 141 21.10 -13.40 36.77
C PHE A 141 21.35 -11.91 36.47
N VAL A 142 21.34 -11.50 35.19
CA VAL A 142 21.42 -10.09 34.79
C VAL A 142 20.16 -9.33 35.17
N TYR A 143 18.94 -9.88 35.08
CA TYR A 143 17.73 -9.20 35.55
C TYR A 143 17.77 -8.97 37.08
N ALA A 144 18.20 -9.98 37.84
CA ALA A 144 18.39 -9.88 39.29
C ALA A 144 19.55 -8.94 39.67
N GLN A 145 20.59 -8.80 38.85
CA GLN A 145 21.74 -7.90 39.08
C GLN A 145 21.56 -6.50 38.47
N ALA A 146 20.75 -6.34 37.43
CA ALA A 146 20.29 -5.06 36.87
C ALA A 146 19.24 -4.40 37.77
N GLY A 147 18.58 -5.16 38.65
CA GLY A 147 17.91 -4.60 39.83
C GLY A 147 18.88 -3.90 40.81
N ARG A 148 20.19 -4.18 40.75
CA ARG A 148 21.24 -3.53 41.56
C ARG A 148 22.10 -2.52 40.78
N ARG A 149 22.13 -2.59 39.46
CA ARG A 149 22.64 -1.56 38.54
C ARG A 149 21.52 -1.24 37.56
N GLY A 150 20.65 -0.29 37.95
CA GLY A 150 19.40 0.02 37.26
C GLY A 150 19.54 -0.03 35.75
N VAL A 151 18.68 -0.80 35.08
CA VAL A 151 18.48 -0.72 33.62
C VAL A 151 18.36 0.77 33.30
N SER A 152 19.31 1.32 32.54
CA SER A 152 19.32 2.76 32.28
C SER A 152 17.96 3.12 31.69
N PRO A 153 17.14 3.91 32.41
CA PRO A 153 15.77 4.20 31.99
C PRO A 153 15.72 4.79 30.59
N GLU A 154 16.83 5.36 30.12
CA GLU A 154 17.05 5.86 28.78
C GLU A 154 16.93 4.80 27.68
N ILE A 155 17.42 3.56 27.87
CA ILE A 155 17.32 2.52 26.82
C ILE A 155 15.88 2.00 26.71
N VAL A 156 15.19 1.84 27.85
CA VAL A 156 13.76 1.48 27.89
C VAL A 156 12.88 2.63 27.40
N ALA A 157 13.26 3.88 27.70
CA ALA A 157 12.62 5.06 27.16
C ALA A 157 12.84 5.17 25.65
N LEU A 158 14.01 4.80 25.13
CA LEU A 158 14.29 4.84 23.69
C LEU A 158 13.44 3.80 22.93
N SER A 159 13.34 2.58 23.45
CA SER A 159 12.55 1.52 22.82
C SER A 159 11.06 1.78 22.91
N THR A 160 10.57 2.24 24.07
CA THR A 160 9.17 2.65 24.22
C THR A 160 8.85 3.92 23.42
N ALA A 161 9.80 4.86 23.27
CA ALA A 161 9.63 6.02 22.39
C ALA A 161 9.56 5.60 20.93
N MET A 162 10.42 4.70 20.46
CA MET A 162 10.39 4.18 19.10
C MET A 162 9.07 3.46 18.79
N VAL A 163 8.59 2.62 19.72
CA VAL A 163 7.30 1.93 19.59
C VAL A 163 6.13 2.91 19.66
N ALA A 164 6.19 3.89 20.56
CA ALA A 164 5.15 4.91 20.70
C ALA A 164 5.06 5.81 19.47
N VAL A 165 6.19 6.22 18.89
CA VAL A 165 6.24 6.99 17.64
C VAL A 165 5.63 6.18 16.50
N SER A 166 6.00 4.90 16.38
CA SER A 166 5.47 4.02 15.34
C SER A 166 3.95 3.80 15.48
N ALA A 167 3.48 3.52 16.70
CA ALA A 167 2.07 3.37 17.00
C ALA A 167 1.29 4.68 16.78
N ALA A 168 1.86 5.82 17.15
CA ALA A 168 1.25 7.13 16.96
C ALA A 168 1.08 7.46 15.48
N LEU A 169 2.07 7.17 14.64
CA LEU A 169 1.97 7.37 13.18
C LEU A 169 0.86 6.51 12.56
N LEU A 170 0.74 5.26 13.01
CA LEU A 170 -0.24 4.31 12.51
C LEU A 170 -1.67 4.69 12.94
N VAL A 171 -1.85 5.03 14.22
CA VAL A 171 -3.14 5.49 14.76
C VAL A 171 -3.53 6.83 14.17
N ALA A 172 -2.59 7.76 13.98
CA ALA A 172 -2.85 9.02 13.29
C ALA A 172 -3.31 8.77 11.85
N GLY A 173 -2.67 7.87 11.11
CA GLY A 173 -3.10 7.46 9.78
C GLY A 173 -4.52 6.91 9.76
N VAL A 174 -4.84 5.97 10.66
CA VAL A 174 -6.15 5.31 10.73
C VAL A 174 -7.25 6.28 11.19
N LEU A 175 -7.00 7.11 12.20
CA LEU A 175 -7.96 8.10 12.67
C LEU A 175 -8.23 9.16 11.61
N VAL A 176 -7.22 9.54 10.84
CA VAL A 176 -7.39 10.46 9.71
C VAL A 176 -8.25 9.84 8.62
N VAL A 177 -8.05 8.57 8.28
CA VAL A 177 -8.89 7.87 7.28
C VAL A 177 -10.31 7.66 7.81
N ALA A 178 -10.48 7.22 9.05
CA ALA A 178 -11.78 6.98 9.67
C ALA A 178 -12.58 8.28 9.88
N TRP A 179 -11.91 9.36 10.24
CA TRP A 179 -12.54 10.67 10.39
C TRP A 179 -12.89 11.31 9.04
N ARG A 180 -12.12 11.02 8.00
CA ARG A 180 -12.48 11.36 6.61
C ARG A 180 -13.69 10.57 6.14
N ALA A 181 -13.80 9.28 6.47
CA ALA A 181 -14.96 8.45 6.15
C ALA A 181 -16.23 8.90 6.89
N ARG A 182 -16.13 9.33 8.16
CA ARG A 182 -17.29 9.86 8.94
C ARG A 182 -17.77 11.23 8.46
N ARG A 183 -16.91 12.03 7.83
CA ARG A 183 -17.28 13.31 7.20
C ARG A 183 -17.99 13.13 5.87
N ALA A 184 -17.94 11.94 5.27
CA ALA A 184 -18.96 11.52 4.31
C ALA A 184 -20.22 11.11 5.08
N SER A 185 -20.81 12.03 5.85
CA SER A 185 -22.16 11.82 6.39
C SER A 185 -23.16 12.14 5.27
N PRO A 186 -24.12 11.25 4.99
CA PRO A 186 -25.01 11.34 3.85
C PRO A 186 -25.92 12.57 3.99
N ALA A 187 -25.56 13.65 3.31
CA ALA A 187 -26.38 14.86 3.25
C ALA A 187 -27.56 14.61 2.31
N SER A 188 -28.70 14.31 2.94
CA SER A 188 -30.09 14.55 2.52
C SER A 188 -30.60 13.82 1.28
N THR A 189 -30.80 12.50 1.41
CA THR A 189 -31.97 11.85 0.83
C THR A 189 -33.07 11.83 1.90
N PHE A 190 -33.68 12.97 2.22
CA PHE A 190 -34.98 12.97 2.89
C PHE A 190 -35.78 14.23 2.57
N VAL A 191 -36.76 14.04 1.70
CA VAL A 191 -38.12 14.59 1.80
C VAL A 191 -38.26 16.11 1.65
N GLY A 192 -38.41 16.54 0.40
CA GLY A 192 -39.22 17.70 0.01
C GLY A 192 -40.59 17.24 -0.48
N GLY A 193 -41.38 16.60 0.39
CA GLY A 193 -42.80 16.40 0.17
C GLY A 193 -43.57 17.63 0.64
N GLY A 194 -44.45 18.14 -0.22
CA GLY A 194 -45.57 19.01 0.16
C GLY A 194 -45.28 20.51 0.23
N ARG A 195 -45.65 21.22 -0.86
CA ARG A 195 -46.33 22.52 -0.85
C ARG A 195 -46.52 23.01 -2.29
N ASP A 196 -47.63 22.58 -2.90
CA ASP A 196 -48.43 23.42 -3.81
C ASP A 196 -49.82 22.79 -3.99
N GLN A 197 -50.59 22.81 -2.90
CA GLN A 197 -52.03 23.02 -2.98
C GLN A 197 -52.23 24.53 -2.92
N GLY A 198 -52.74 25.12 -4.00
CA GLY A 198 -53.01 26.55 -4.03
C GLY A 198 -53.48 27.05 -5.38
N THR A 199 -54.80 27.06 -5.57
CA THR A 199 -55.54 27.91 -6.53
C THR A 199 -55.56 27.47 -8.00
N ARG A 200 -56.60 26.73 -8.38
CA ARG A 200 -57.39 26.93 -9.62
C ARG A 200 -58.66 26.07 -9.60
N HIS A 201 -59.58 26.45 -8.73
CA HIS A 201 -61.01 26.28 -8.96
C HIS A 201 -61.69 27.60 -8.58
N ALA A 202 -61.89 28.46 -9.58
CA ALA A 202 -62.91 29.49 -9.60
C ALA A 202 -62.97 30.10 -11.02
N GLY A 203 -64.09 29.90 -11.70
CA GLY A 203 -64.55 30.74 -12.82
C GLY A 203 -64.36 30.16 -14.21
N GLY A 204 -65.47 29.70 -14.82
CA GLY A 204 -65.59 29.39 -16.25
C GLY A 204 -66.44 28.17 -16.50
#